data_AF-A0A2E7E9K2-F1
#
_entry.id   AF-A0A2E7E9K2-F1
#
_cell.length_a   1.000
_cell.length_b   1.000
_cell.length_c   1.000
_cell.angle_alpha   90.00
_cell.angle_beta   90.00
_cell.angle_gamma   90.00
#
_symmetry.space_group_name_H-M   'P 1'
#
loop_
_entity.id
_entity.type
_entity.pdbx_description
1 polymer ?
#
loop_
_entity_poly.entity_id
_entity_poly.type
_entity_poly.pdbx_seq_one_letter_code
_entity_poly.pdbx_strand_id
1 'polypeptide(L)' 'MQAEKCIIETDSKGHPINFPRLPPNAKVEGIFLMLEDSTPTPRRKPSTKIYGKGQINGDLIEPVVASEDWQAMS' A
#
# COMPACT_ATOMS: atom_id res chain seq x y z
N MET A 1 0.30 23.79 -9.39
CA MET A 1 1.01 23.52 -8.12
C MET A 1 2.29 22.79 -8.48
N GLN A 2 3.46 23.33 -8.15
CA GLN A 2 4.75 22.69 -8.41
C GLN A 2 5.22 22.06 -7.09
N ALA A 3 5.37 20.74 -7.06
CA ALA A 3 5.79 20.00 -5.88
C ALA A 3 7.19 19.46 -6.10
N GLU A 4 8.10 19.74 -5.17
CA GLU A 4 9.43 19.15 -5.16
C GLU A 4 9.41 17.88 -4.31
N LYS A 5 9.97 16.78 -4.83
CA LYS A 5 10.09 15.51 -4.09
C LYS A 5 11.37 15.55 -3.27
N CYS A 6 11.23 15.57 -1.95
CA CYS A 6 12.32 15.38 -0.99
C CYS A 6 12.03 14.12 -0.17
N ILE A 7 13.04 13.27 0.02
CA ILE A 7 12.98 12.16 0.97
C ILE A 7 13.50 12.68 2.30
N ILE A 8 12.71 12.55 3.35
CA ILE A 8 13.05 12.97 4.71
C ILE A 8 13.31 11.71 5.52
N GLU A 9 14.53 11.60 6.05
CA GLU A 9 14.88 10.57 7.01
C GLU A 9 14.43 11.01 8.41
N THR A 10 14.10 10.05 9.28
CA THR A 10 13.71 10.34 10.66
C THR A 10 14.59 9.60 11.66
N ASP A 11 14.84 10.22 12.81
CA ASP A 11 15.54 9.58 13.92
C ASP A 11 14.65 8.53 14.62
N SER A 12 15.21 7.86 15.65
CA SER A 12 14.48 6.84 16.43
C SER A 12 13.28 7.38 17.21
N LYS A 13 13.10 8.70 17.30
CA LYS A 13 11.95 9.37 17.92
C LYS A 13 10.99 9.95 16.88
N GLY A 14 11.28 9.77 15.58
CA GLY A 14 10.46 10.27 14.48
C GLY A 14 10.76 11.72 14.08
N HIS A 15 11.84 12.34 14.55
CA HIS A 15 12.18 13.69 14.14
C HIS A 15 12.89 13.69 12.78
N PRO A 16 12.53 14.60 11.86
CA PRO A 16 13.24 14.78 10.60
C PRO A 16 14.73 15.04 10.80
N ILE A 17 15.56 14.25 10.11
CA ILE A 17 17.00 14.46 9.96
C ILE A 17 17.18 15.16 8.61
N ASN A 18 17.85 16.32 8.60
CA ASN A 18 18.14 17.13 7.40
C ASN A 18 16.90 17.67 6.66
N PHE A 19 16.09 18.47 7.35
CA PHE A 19 14.97 19.17 6.72
C PHE A 19 15.43 20.16 5.65
N PRO A 20 14.76 20.24 4.46
CA PRO A 20 15.15 21.16 3.41
C PRO A 20 14.99 22.62 3.85
N ARG A 21 15.88 23.49 3.35
CA ARG A 21 15.82 24.92 3.63
C ARG A 21 14.64 25.54 2.90
N LEU A 22 13.67 26.06 3.66
CA LEU A 22 12.51 26.75 3.11
C LEU A 22 12.80 28.23 2.79
N PRO A 23 12.03 28.87 1.91
CA PRO A 23 12.17 30.29 1.61
C PRO A 23 11.95 31.17 2.86
N PRO A 24 12.70 32.28 3.01
CA PRO A 24 12.54 33.18 4.14
C PRO A 24 11.16 33.86 4.12
N ASN A 25 10.53 33.99 5.29
CA ASN A 25 9.24 34.68 5.48
C ASN A 25 8.07 34.13 4.62
N ALA A 26 8.14 32.89 4.16
CA ALA A 26 7.09 32.25 3.37
C ALA A 26 6.19 31.33 4.23
N LYS A 27 4.93 31.18 3.81
CA LYS A 27 4.04 30.10 4.29
C LYS A 27 4.08 28.97 3.26
N VAL A 28 4.38 27.77 3.71
CA VAL A 28 4.52 26.59 2.85
C VAL A 28 3.57 25.51 3.35
N GLU A 29 2.82 24.91 2.42
CA GLU A 29 2.04 23.70 2.68
C GLU A 29 2.86 22.48 2.26
N GLY A 30 3.00 21.49 3.15
CA GLY A 30 3.77 20.27 2.93
C GLY A 30 2.88 19.04 3.03
N ILE A 31 3.05 18.10 2.09
CA ILE A 31 2.39 16.79 2.10
C ILE A 31 3.48 15.74 2.28
N PHE A 32 3.37 14.90 3.30
CA PHE A 32 4.35 13.85 3.58
C PHE A 32 3.74 12.48 3.25
N LEU A 33 4.53 11.64 2.56
CA LEU A 33 4.21 10.25 2.30
C LEU A 33 5.17 9.37 3.10
N MET A 34 4.64 8.46 3.92
CA MET A 34 5.43 7.46 4.61
C MET A 34 5.86 6.39 3.61
N LEU A 35 7.17 6.29 3.35
CA LEU A 35 7.72 5.32 2.39
C LEU A 35 7.87 3.92 2.98
N GLU A 36 8.26 3.86 4.24
CA GLU A 36 8.41 2.63 5.01
C GLU A 36 7.67 2.83 6.33
N ASP A 37 6.59 2.08 6.51
CA ASP A 37 5.87 2.02 7.77
C ASP A 37 6.31 0.73 8.48
N SER A 38 7.11 0.89 9.54
CA SER A 38 7.53 -0.24 10.38
C SER A 38 6.45 -0.64 11.39
N THR A 39 5.34 0.11 11.46
CA THR A 39 4.22 -0.35 12.27
C THR A 39 3.65 -1.60 11.63
N PRO A 40 3.52 -2.70 12.41
CA PRO A 40 2.90 -3.90 11.88
C PRO A 40 1.48 -3.55 11.50
N THR A 41 1.22 -3.46 10.20
CA THR A 41 -0.15 -3.25 9.72
C THR A 41 -0.96 -4.45 10.21
N PRO A 42 -2.04 -4.22 10.98
CA PRO A 42 -2.83 -5.33 11.50
C PRO A 42 -3.33 -6.14 10.32
N ARG A 43 -2.85 -7.39 10.23
CA ARG A 43 -3.19 -8.30 9.14
C ARG A 43 -4.70 -8.30 8.98
N ARG A 44 -5.21 -7.91 7.80
CA ARG A 44 -6.65 -7.79 7.56
C ARG A 44 -7.30 -9.13 7.90
N LYS A 45 -8.13 -9.14 8.94
CA LYS A 45 -8.95 -10.29 9.30
C LYS A 45 -10.30 -10.17 8.60
N PRO A 46 -10.88 -11.28 8.11
CA PRO A 46 -12.27 -11.27 7.66
C PRO A 46 -13.19 -10.77 8.78
N SER A 47 -14.31 -10.15 8.42
CA SER A 47 -15.32 -9.79 9.42
C SER A 47 -15.73 -11.03 10.23
N THR A 48 -15.94 -10.86 11.53
CA THR A 48 -16.46 -11.93 12.42
C THR A 48 -17.78 -12.51 11.93
N LYS A 49 -18.55 -11.74 11.14
CA LYS A 49 -19.80 -12.20 10.53
C LYS A 49 -19.61 -13.30 9.49
N ILE A 50 -18.45 -13.38 8.85
CA ILE A 50 -18.16 -14.30 7.72
C ILE A 50 -16.97 -15.23 7.99
N TYR A 51 -16.14 -14.92 8.99
CA TYR A 51 -14.99 -15.74 9.36
C TYR A 51 -15.42 -17.18 9.65
N GLY A 52 -14.80 -18.14 8.95
CA GLY A 52 -15.07 -19.57 9.11
C GLY A 52 -16.41 -20.06 8.56
N LYS A 53 -17.21 -19.20 7.91
CA LYS A 53 -18.52 -19.60 7.34
C LYS A 53 -18.47 -19.97 5.85
N GLY A 54 -17.36 -19.68 5.18
CA GLY A 54 -17.15 -20.07 3.79
C GLY A 54 -16.60 -21.49 3.70
N GLN A 55 -17.09 -22.26 2.74
CA GLN A 55 -16.51 -23.52 2.32
C GLN A 55 -16.00 -23.37 0.90
N ILE A 56 -14.80 -23.88 0.64
CA ILE A 56 -14.28 -24.00 -0.73
C ILE A 56 -15.00 -25.18 -1.37
N ASN A 57 -15.76 -24.91 -2.42
CA ASN A 57 -16.42 -25.94 -3.22
C ASN A 57 -15.68 -26.01 -4.57
N GLY A 58 -15.09 -27.16 -4.87
CA GLY A 58 -14.28 -27.37 -6.08
C GLY A 58 -12.79 -27.12 -5.86
N ASP A 59 -12.01 -27.32 -6.93
CA ASP A 59 -10.59 -27.01 -6.97
C ASP A 59 -10.41 -25.51 -7.26
N LEU A 60 -9.57 -24.83 -6.46
CA LEU A 60 -9.28 -23.40 -6.62
C LEU A 60 -8.16 -23.12 -7.63
N ILE A 61 -7.36 -24.14 -7.91
CA ILE A 61 -6.16 -24.07 -8.75
C ILE A 61 -6.49 -24.47 -10.18
N GLU A 62 -7.39 -25.43 -10.35
CA GLU A 62 -7.77 -25.89 -11.68
C GLU A 62 -8.51 -24.79 -12.47
N PRO A 63 -8.13 -24.56 -13.74
CA PRO A 63 -8.86 -23.66 -14.63
C PRO A 63 -10.32 -24.10 -14.79
N VAL A 64 -11.25 -23.14 -14.74
CA VAL A 64 -12.68 -23.42 -14.95
C VAL A 64 -12.99 -23.85 -16.40
N VAL A 65 -12.09 -23.55 -17.33
CA VAL A 65 -12.21 -23.89 -18.76
C VAL A 65 -11.11 -24.86 -19.16
N ALA A 66 -11.45 -25.78 -20.06
CA ALA A 66 -10.50 -26.73 -20.61
C ALA A 66 -9.40 -26.01 -21.40
N SER A 67 -8.22 -26.62 -21.50
CA SER A 67 -7.04 -25.97 -22.12
C SER A 67 -7.26 -25.71 -23.62
N GLU A 68 -8.11 -26.49 -24.26
CA GLU A 68 -8.46 -26.37 -25.68
C GLU A 68 -9.27 -25.09 -25.95
N ASP A 69 -10.06 -24.63 -24.98
CA ASP A 69 -10.91 -23.44 -25.07
C ASP A 69 -10.12 -22.13 -24.94
N TRP A 70 -8.81 -22.20 -24.65
CA TRP A 70 -7.97 -21.02 -24.47
C TRP A 70 -7.69 -20.29 -25.79
N GLN A 71 -7.93 -20.93 -26.94
CA GLN A 71 -7.66 -20.37 -28.26
C GLN A 71 -8.78 -19.49 -28.83
N ALA A 72 -9.81 -19.16 -28.04
CA ALA A 72 -10.98 -18.40 -28.50
C ALA A 72 -10.71 -16.94 -28.96
N MET A 73 -9.45 -16.50 -29.05
CA MET A 73 -9.06 -15.15 -29.48
C MET A 73 -7.97 -15.11 -30.58
N SER A 74 -7.68 -16.22 -31.25
CA SER A 74 -6.75 -16.23 -32.42
C SER A 74 -7.47 -15.99 -33.75
#